data_AF-A0A8J9UTN5-F1
#
_entry.id   AF-A0A8J9UTN5-F1
#
_cell.length_a   1.000
_cell.length_b   1.000
_cell.length_c   1.000
_cell.angle_alpha   90.00
_cell.angle_beta   90.00
_cell.angle_gamma   90.00
#
_symmetry.space_group_name_H-M   'P 1'
#
loop_
_entity.id
_entity.type
_entity.pdbx_description
1 polymer ?
#
loop_
_entity_poly.entity_id
_entity_poly.type
_entity_poly.pdbx_seq_one_letter_code
_entity_poly.pdbx_strand_id
1 'polypeptide(L)'
;MFQQLNGSAFHPKCNANGQDLFRRIPCEQGKLCIDEDYPWNVIKNNQFTYVIQNSGQPRFWYISIVSCYLDEDSCTWHHYTGAPSLDNKTLTSVSQTIQYDLWLVNGSPNMSFYNSMLYQFSFDRQNTLELYLMFWLCYIILLPVQIYAVRTQRHPVTKLFTSSLVLEFIALCFNVVHAVKYAADGVGFAGLAVAGDILDIMSRTLFMLLLLLLAKGWAVTRLELTYKPLVFGVWMVYGIVHILLYVWNTTEVDIIEEIDEYQTWPGWLMLSLRVAIMTWFVLELRNTMMYEHNMPKLNFLLHFGASSLVWFVYLPIIALIALQISPLWRFKFILGITYSADCMAFFVMAHLLWPTRSEQYLLLTPSDDTAGIEELDEFNESPHVVHSDTVALTTAESINADDEEVIFTRPHKNGTVFS
;
A
#
# COMPACT_ATOMS: atom_id res chain seq x y z
N MET A 1 33.66 -28.34 -0.13
CA MET A 1 32.54 -28.79 -0.99
C MET A 1 32.61 -30.30 -1.24
N PHE A 2 33.58 -30.83 -2.01
CA PHE A 2 33.62 -32.25 -2.39
C PHE A 2 33.75 -33.27 -1.25
N GLN A 3 34.47 -32.93 -0.17
CA GLN A 3 34.55 -33.80 1.00
C GLN A 3 33.20 -34.02 1.69
N GLN A 4 32.34 -32.99 1.72
CA GLN A 4 30.98 -33.11 2.25
C GLN A 4 30.09 -33.90 1.28
N LEU A 5 30.24 -33.68 -0.04
CA LEU A 5 29.50 -34.41 -1.08
C LEU A 5 29.78 -35.92 -1.06
N ASN A 6 31.02 -36.35 -0.82
CA ASN A 6 31.35 -37.77 -0.68
C ASN A 6 30.53 -38.45 0.44
N GLY A 7 30.29 -37.75 1.54
CA GLY A 7 29.53 -38.29 2.69
C GLY A 7 28.02 -38.16 2.56
N SER A 8 27.52 -37.13 1.88
CA SER A 8 26.09 -36.82 1.83
C SER A 8 25.38 -37.27 0.56
N ALA A 9 26.05 -37.35 -0.59
CA ALA A 9 25.41 -37.66 -1.86
C ALA A 9 25.15 -39.15 -2.02
N PHE A 10 23.93 -39.51 -2.42
CA PHE A 10 23.60 -40.88 -2.80
C PHE A 10 24.30 -41.28 -4.11
N HIS A 11 24.92 -42.45 -4.13
CA HIS A 11 25.38 -43.12 -5.34
C HIS A 11 25.31 -44.65 -5.14
N PRO A 12 24.73 -45.42 -6.08
CA PRO A 12 24.49 -46.85 -5.88
C PRO A 12 25.76 -47.66 -5.60
N LYS A 13 26.91 -47.26 -6.15
CA LYS A 13 28.21 -47.94 -5.94
C LYS A 13 29.05 -47.35 -4.80
N CYS A 14 29.04 -46.02 -4.66
CA CYS A 14 30.00 -45.32 -3.80
C CYS A 14 29.42 -44.92 -2.43
N ASN A 15 28.10 -44.67 -2.35
CA ASN A 15 27.44 -44.29 -1.12
C ASN A 15 25.93 -44.59 -1.17
N ALA A 16 25.55 -45.81 -0.81
CA ALA A 16 24.16 -46.26 -0.81
C ALA A 16 23.29 -45.63 0.30
N ASN A 17 23.91 -45.05 1.35
CA ASN A 17 23.20 -44.42 2.47
C ASN A 17 23.09 -42.90 2.34
N GLY A 18 23.54 -42.33 1.22
CA GLY A 18 23.48 -40.89 0.98
C GLY A 18 22.04 -40.40 0.75
N GLN A 19 21.88 -39.08 0.72
CA GLN A 19 20.64 -38.40 0.40
C GLN A 19 20.45 -38.33 -1.13
N ASP A 20 19.28 -38.73 -1.61
CA ASP A 20 18.91 -38.68 -3.03
C ASP A 20 18.41 -37.28 -3.45
N LEU A 21 19.32 -36.30 -3.39
CA LEU A 21 19.06 -34.89 -3.74
C LEU A 21 19.82 -34.42 -4.99
N PHE A 22 20.56 -35.32 -5.64
CA PHE A 22 21.46 -34.99 -6.73
C PHE A 22 20.92 -35.53 -8.05
N ARG A 23 20.93 -34.72 -9.09
CA ARG A 23 20.52 -35.12 -10.44
C ARG A 23 21.60 -34.72 -11.44
N ARG A 24 22.03 -35.68 -12.26
CA ARG A 24 22.99 -35.47 -13.34
C ARG A 24 22.30 -34.85 -14.55
N ILE A 25 22.91 -33.80 -15.08
CA ILE A 25 22.49 -33.12 -16.30
C ILE A 25 23.65 -33.09 -17.31
N PRO A 26 23.41 -33.19 -18.62
CA PRO A 26 22.11 -33.35 -19.29
C PRO A 26 21.61 -34.81 -19.33
N CYS A 27 20.29 -35.01 -19.38
CA CYS A 27 19.70 -36.33 -19.67
C CYS A 27 19.63 -36.61 -21.17
N GLU A 28 19.71 -37.89 -21.57
CA GLU A 28 19.59 -38.28 -22.97
C GLU A 28 18.18 -38.02 -23.53
N GLN A 29 18.10 -37.53 -24.77
CA GLN A 29 16.82 -37.18 -25.39
C GLN A 29 15.94 -38.42 -25.60
N GLY A 30 14.70 -38.36 -25.11
CA GLY A 30 13.72 -39.44 -25.27
C GLY A 30 13.95 -40.66 -24.37
N LYS A 31 14.91 -40.60 -23.43
CA LYS A 31 15.14 -41.63 -22.43
C LYS A 31 14.95 -41.07 -21.02
N LEU A 32 14.77 -41.98 -20.07
CA LEU A 32 14.73 -41.63 -18.65
C LEU A 32 16.14 -41.20 -18.19
N CYS A 33 16.21 -40.18 -17.33
CA CYS A 33 17.47 -39.78 -16.70
C CYS A 33 18.05 -40.94 -15.88
N ILE A 34 19.38 -41.05 -15.81
CA ILE A 34 20.06 -42.14 -15.09
C ILE A 34 19.68 -42.16 -13.59
N ASP A 35 19.34 -41.00 -13.03
CA ASP A 35 18.97 -40.81 -11.62
C ASP A 35 17.46 -40.81 -11.37
N GLU A 36 16.64 -41.15 -12.38
CA GLU A 36 15.18 -41.28 -12.22
C GLU A 36 14.78 -42.72 -12.50
N ASP A 37 14.14 -43.37 -11.52
CA ASP A 37 13.72 -44.77 -11.63
C ASP A 37 12.27 -44.91 -12.11
N TYR A 38 11.47 -43.84 -11.98
CA TYR A 38 10.03 -43.91 -12.10
C TYR A 38 9.50 -43.07 -13.28
N PRO A 39 9.09 -43.71 -14.40
CA PRO A 39 8.60 -43.00 -15.58
C PRO A 39 7.39 -42.10 -15.34
N TRP A 40 6.58 -42.37 -14.32
CA TRP A 40 5.39 -41.57 -14.00
C TRP A 40 5.72 -40.20 -13.39
N ASN A 41 6.91 -40.03 -12.83
CA ASN A 41 7.38 -38.74 -12.31
C ASN A 41 7.72 -37.77 -13.44
N VAL A 42 8.04 -38.28 -14.63
CA VAL A 42 8.50 -37.47 -15.76
C VAL A 42 7.35 -36.72 -16.41
N ILE A 43 7.52 -35.40 -16.54
CA ILE A 43 6.60 -34.56 -17.29
C ILE A 43 6.97 -34.57 -18.77
N LYS A 44 5.97 -34.78 -19.63
CA LYS A 44 6.14 -34.79 -21.10
C LYS A 44 6.74 -33.46 -21.57
N ASN A 45 7.59 -33.52 -22.60
CA ASN A 45 8.30 -32.38 -23.20
C ASN A 45 9.38 -31.72 -22.31
N ASN A 46 9.65 -32.24 -21.11
CA ASN A 46 10.75 -31.79 -20.26
C ASN A 46 11.89 -32.81 -20.29
N GLN A 47 13.14 -32.33 -20.26
CA GLN A 47 14.35 -33.18 -20.36
C GLN A 47 14.61 -33.97 -19.07
N PHE A 48 14.26 -33.41 -17.92
CA PHE A 48 14.33 -34.08 -16.63
C PHE A 48 13.16 -33.64 -15.75
N THR A 49 12.87 -34.40 -14.71
CA THR A 49 11.95 -34.00 -13.64
C THR A 49 12.54 -34.44 -12.31
N TYR A 50 12.44 -33.59 -11.31
CA TYR A 50 12.85 -33.92 -9.94
C TYR A 50 11.66 -33.70 -9.02
N VAL A 51 11.20 -34.78 -8.40
CA VAL A 51 10.04 -34.74 -7.49
C VAL A 51 10.52 -34.75 -6.05
N ILE A 52 10.21 -33.67 -5.34
CA ILE A 52 10.51 -33.55 -3.92
C ILE A 52 9.40 -34.25 -3.14
N GLN A 53 9.79 -35.16 -2.24
CA GLN A 53 8.85 -35.88 -1.41
C GLN A 53 8.07 -34.92 -0.50
N ASN A 54 6.74 -34.95 -0.58
CA ASN A 54 5.90 -34.09 0.24
C ASN A 54 5.89 -34.60 1.69
N SER A 55 6.55 -33.85 2.57
CA SER A 55 6.60 -34.14 4.02
C SER A 55 5.43 -33.52 4.82
N GLY A 56 4.48 -32.86 4.14
CA GLY A 56 3.35 -32.17 4.75
C GLY A 56 3.71 -30.82 5.39
N GLN A 57 4.98 -30.42 5.38
CA GLN A 57 5.46 -29.14 5.89
C GLN A 57 6.00 -28.27 4.74
N PRO A 58 5.60 -26.99 4.65
CA PRO A 58 6.16 -26.06 3.67
C PRO A 58 7.63 -25.77 3.99
N ARG A 59 8.47 -25.76 2.96
CA ARG A 59 9.92 -25.53 3.06
C ARG A 59 10.42 -24.81 1.83
N PHE A 60 11.44 -23.96 2.00
CA PHE A 60 12.17 -23.39 0.88
C PHE A 60 13.18 -24.40 0.35
N TRP A 61 13.25 -24.48 -0.98
CA TRP A 61 14.20 -25.32 -1.70
C TRP A 61 15.04 -24.43 -2.59
N TYR A 62 16.36 -24.57 -2.46
CA TYR A 62 17.32 -23.86 -3.29
C TYR A 62 17.97 -24.85 -4.24
N ILE A 63 18.10 -24.45 -5.50
CA ILE A 63 18.77 -25.25 -6.53
C ILE A 63 20.16 -24.66 -6.75
N SER A 64 21.17 -25.50 -6.66
CA SER A 64 22.56 -25.14 -6.98
C SER A 64 23.04 -26.02 -8.12
N ILE A 65 23.50 -25.39 -9.21
CA ILE A 65 24.07 -26.08 -10.37
C ILE A 65 25.59 -26.02 -10.24
N VAL A 66 26.24 -27.18 -10.24
CA VAL A 66 27.68 -27.33 -9.98
C VAL A 66 28.31 -28.19 -11.07
N SER A 67 29.42 -27.73 -11.64
CA SER A 67 30.19 -28.46 -12.64
C SER A 67 31.13 -29.48 -11.99
N CYS A 68 30.61 -30.67 -11.69
CA CYS A 68 31.37 -31.76 -11.07
C CYS A 68 30.98 -33.13 -11.61
N TYR A 69 31.88 -34.10 -11.45
CA TYR A 69 31.63 -35.51 -11.76
C TYR A 69 32.18 -36.39 -10.65
N LEU A 70 31.60 -37.58 -10.51
CA LEU A 70 32.06 -38.60 -9.57
C LEU A 70 32.86 -39.65 -10.36
N ASP A 71 34.08 -39.91 -9.95
CA ASP A 71 34.84 -41.07 -10.43
C ASP A 71 34.36 -42.32 -9.68
N GLU A 72 33.82 -43.31 -10.40
CA GLU A 72 33.26 -44.53 -9.81
C GLU A 72 34.33 -45.48 -9.27
N ASP A 73 35.57 -45.40 -9.78
CA ASP A 73 36.67 -46.30 -9.38
C ASP A 73 37.30 -45.84 -8.06
N SER A 74 37.53 -44.53 -7.92
CA SER A 74 38.10 -43.92 -6.72
C SER A 74 37.05 -43.42 -5.73
N CYS A 75 35.77 -43.34 -6.13
CA CYS A 75 34.67 -42.76 -5.36
C CYS A 75 34.98 -41.34 -4.85
N THR A 76 35.62 -40.51 -5.68
CA THR A 76 35.92 -39.10 -5.37
C THR A 76 35.29 -38.13 -6.37
N TRP A 77 34.68 -37.06 -5.86
CA TRP A 77 34.17 -35.96 -6.67
C TRP A 77 35.31 -35.08 -7.20
N HIS A 78 35.25 -34.77 -8.49
CA HIS A 78 36.19 -33.90 -9.19
C HIS A 78 35.47 -32.75 -9.89
N HIS A 79 36.18 -31.63 -10.07
CA HIS A 79 35.69 -30.52 -10.88
C HIS A 79 35.67 -30.90 -12.36
N TYR A 80 34.61 -30.49 -13.05
CA TYR A 80 34.51 -30.63 -14.48
C TYR A 80 35.31 -29.52 -15.16
N THR A 81 36.48 -29.85 -15.71
CA THR A 81 37.41 -28.88 -16.34
C THR A 81 37.14 -28.63 -17.82
N GLY A 82 36.30 -29.44 -18.47
CA GLY A 82 35.92 -29.28 -19.88
C GLY A 82 35.39 -30.57 -20.51
N ALA A 83 35.14 -30.56 -21.82
CA ALA A 83 34.46 -31.67 -22.53
C ALA A 83 35.18 -33.02 -22.40
N PRO A 84 34.46 -34.16 -22.42
CA PRO A 84 35.09 -35.48 -22.42
C PRO A 84 35.96 -35.64 -23.68
N SER A 85 37.15 -36.22 -23.53
CA SER A 85 37.98 -36.61 -24.68
C SER A 85 37.33 -37.79 -25.42
N LEU A 86 37.80 -38.07 -26.65
CA LEU A 86 37.33 -39.20 -27.45
C LEU A 86 37.40 -40.55 -26.72
N ASP A 87 38.29 -40.68 -25.73
CA ASP A 87 38.47 -41.89 -24.95
C ASP A 87 37.54 -41.96 -23.72
N ASN A 88 36.70 -40.94 -23.50
CA ASN A 88 35.80 -40.74 -22.34
C ASN A 88 36.49 -40.80 -20.95
N LYS A 89 37.82 -40.89 -20.90
CA LYS A 89 38.61 -41.06 -19.67
C LYS A 89 39.28 -39.78 -19.19
N THR A 90 39.45 -38.80 -20.06
CA THR A 90 40.15 -37.55 -19.75
C THR A 90 39.29 -36.36 -20.15
N LEU A 91 39.30 -35.29 -19.35
CA LEU A 91 38.62 -34.04 -19.70
C LEU A 91 39.57 -33.16 -20.52
N THR A 92 39.04 -32.56 -21.58
CA THR A 92 39.72 -31.54 -22.37
C THR A 92 39.66 -30.18 -21.66
N SER A 93 40.46 -29.21 -22.10
CA SER A 93 40.41 -27.83 -21.60
C SER A 93 39.33 -26.98 -22.28
N VAL A 94 38.41 -27.59 -23.04
CA VAL A 94 37.37 -26.89 -23.79
C VAL A 94 36.13 -26.75 -22.91
N SER A 95 35.74 -25.51 -22.59
CA SER A 95 34.54 -25.22 -21.81
C SER A 95 33.27 -25.67 -22.54
N GLN A 96 32.40 -26.41 -21.85
CA GLN A 96 31.06 -26.73 -22.32
C GLN A 96 30.05 -25.75 -21.75
N THR A 97 29.22 -25.18 -22.61
CA THR A 97 28.11 -24.30 -22.23
C THR A 97 26.81 -25.10 -22.26
N ILE A 98 26.08 -25.12 -21.15
CA ILE A 98 24.77 -25.76 -21.04
C ILE A 98 23.72 -24.65 -20.94
N GLN A 99 22.75 -24.66 -21.86
CA GLN A 99 21.54 -23.85 -21.74
C GLN A 99 20.48 -24.65 -21.00
N TYR A 100 19.88 -24.05 -19.99
CA TYR A 100 18.84 -24.67 -19.17
C TYR A 100 17.61 -23.79 -19.08
N ASP A 101 16.45 -24.43 -18.97
CA ASP A 101 15.18 -23.80 -18.64
C ASP A 101 14.55 -24.64 -17.52
N LEU A 102 14.33 -24.01 -16.36
CA LEU A 102 13.87 -24.69 -15.15
C LEU A 102 12.45 -24.25 -14.83
N TRP A 103 11.52 -25.20 -14.92
CA TRP A 103 10.14 -24.99 -14.51
C TRP A 103 9.90 -25.55 -13.11
N LEU A 104 9.70 -24.64 -12.15
CA LEU A 104 9.50 -24.97 -10.74
C LEU A 104 8.01 -24.84 -10.40
N VAL A 105 7.43 -25.91 -9.86
CA VAL A 105 6.01 -25.99 -9.54
C VAL A 105 5.77 -26.64 -8.19
N ASN A 106 4.74 -26.18 -7.49
CA ASN A 106 4.28 -26.75 -6.22
C ASN A 106 3.17 -27.77 -6.43
N GLY A 107 3.59 -29.04 -6.51
CA GLY A 107 2.70 -30.18 -6.74
C GLY A 107 2.79 -30.71 -8.16
N SER A 108 2.21 -31.90 -8.39
CA SER A 108 2.32 -32.58 -9.68
C SER A 108 1.30 -32.06 -10.70
N PRO A 109 1.72 -31.59 -11.88
CA PRO A 109 0.81 -31.18 -12.96
C PRO A 109 -0.11 -32.31 -13.45
N ASN A 110 0.37 -33.55 -13.41
CA ASN A 110 -0.35 -34.72 -13.96
C ASN A 110 -1.47 -35.26 -13.05
N MET A 111 -1.41 -35.09 -11.72
CA MET A 111 -2.34 -35.77 -10.81
C MET A 111 -3.45 -34.90 -10.23
N SER A 112 -3.38 -33.57 -10.31
CA SER A 112 -4.30 -32.72 -9.56
C SER A 112 -5.20 -31.87 -10.45
N PHE A 113 -6.42 -32.37 -10.68
CA PHE A 113 -7.52 -31.59 -11.26
C PHE A 113 -7.91 -30.38 -10.39
N TYR A 114 -7.69 -30.45 -9.07
CA TYR A 114 -7.98 -29.36 -8.12
C TYR A 114 -6.87 -28.29 -8.06
N ASN A 115 -5.63 -28.59 -8.45
CA ASN A 115 -4.50 -27.68 -8.30
C ASN A 115 -4.04 -27.00 -9.59
N SER A 116 -4.77 -27.13 -10.71
CA SER A 116 -4.34 -26.57 -12.01
C SER A 116 -4.04 -25.07 -11.95
N MET A 117 -4.69 -24.33 -11.05
CA MET A 117 -4.50 -22.88 -10.85
C MET A 117 -3.63 -22.53 -9.64
N LEU A 118 -3.08 -23.53 -8.93
CA LEU A 118 -2.34 -23.37 -7.67
C LEU A 118 -0.88 -23.80 -7.79
N TYR A 119 -0.57 -24.75 -8.68
CA TYR A 119 0.77 -25.34 -8.73
C TYR A 119 1.84 -24.36 -9.24
N GLN A 120 1.46 -23.34 -10.01
CA GLN A 120 2.38 -22.29 -10.45
C GLN A 120 2.78 -21.34 -9.30
N PHE A 121 1.99 -21.28 -8.24
CA PHE A 121 2.26 -20.39 -7.11
C PHE A 121 3.22 -21.04 -6.11
N SER A 122 4.22 -20.26 -5.70
CA SER A 122 5.03 -20.54 -4.52
C SER A 122 4.14 -20.65 -3.27
N PHE A 123 4.58 -21.39 -2.24
CA PHE A 123 3.75 -21.63 -1.06
C PHE A 123 3.31 -20.32 -0.40
N ASP A 124 4.18 -19.33 -0.33
CA ASP A 124 3.93 -17.99 0.19
C ASP A 124 2.94 -17.17 -0.69
N ARG A 125 2.79 -17.50 -1.97
CA ARG A 125 1.85 -16.84 -2.91
C ARG A 125 0.56 -17.61 -3.18
N GLN A 126 0.43 -18.85 -2.73
CA GLN A 126 -0.83 -19.61 -2.89
C GLN A 126 -2.02 -18.87 -2.25
N ASN A 127 -3.20 -18.99 -2.86
CA ASN A 127 -4.46 -18.32 -2.45
C ASN A 127 -4.45 -16.79 -2.59
N THR A 128 -3.40 -16.17 -3.13
CA THR A 128 -3.41 -14.72 -3.42
C THR A 128 -4.46 -14.35 -4.46
N LEU A 129 -4.66 -15.22 -5.47
CA LEU A 129 -5.73 -15.05 -6.46
C LEU A 129 -7.13 -15.01 -5.81
N GLU A 130 -7.41 -15.93 -4.88
CA GLU A 130 -8.69 -15.98 -4.16
C GLU A 130 -8.90 -14.70 -3.34
N LEU A 131 -7.84 -14.21 -2.71
CA LEU A 131 -7.84 -12.98 -1.92
C LEU A 131 -8.15 -11.75 -2.79
N TYR A 132 -7.45 -11.59 -3.91
CA TYR A 132 -7.72 -10.49 -4.85
C TYR A 132 -9.15 -10.57 -5.42
N LEU A 133 -9.62 -11.76 -5.78
CA LEU A 133 -10.99 -11.95 -6.28
C LEU A 133 -12.04 -11.59 -5.22
N MET A 134 -11.85 -12.00 -3.97
CA MET A 134 -12.78 -11.68 -2.88
C MET A 134 -12.93 -10.17 -2.70
N PHE A 135 -11.82 -9.43 -2.60
CA PHE A 135 -11.90 -7.98 -2.45
C PHE A 135 -12.42 -7.29 -3.71
N TRP A 136 -12.01 -7.74 -4.89
CA TRP A 136 -12.53 -7.19 -6.15
C TRP A 136 -14.06 -7.34 -6.24
N LEU A 137 -14.63 -8.46 -5.79
CA LEU A 137 -16.09 -8.64 -5.68
C LEU A 137 -16.73 -7.65 -4.70
N CYS A 138 -16.10 -7.34 -3.57
CA CYS A 138 -16.58 -6.30 -2.66
C CYS A 138 -16.61 -4.92 -3.35
N TYR A 139 -15.57 -4.57 -4.10
CA TYR A 139 -15.50 -3.29 -4.82
C TYR A 139 -16.45 -3.22 -6.03
N ILE A 140 -16.79 -4.35 -6.67
CA ILE A 140 -17.85 -4.42 -7.69
C ILE A 140 -19.18 -3.94 -7.14
N ILE A 141 -19.48 -4.20 -5.87
CA ILE A 141 -20.72 -3.77 -5.23
C ILE A 141 -20.58 -2.32 -4.74
N LEU A 142 -19.45 -1.98 -4.11
CA LEU A 142 -19.25 -0.67 -3.49
C LEU A 142 -19.16 0.47 -4.52
N LEU A 143 -18.50 0.24 -5.66
CA LEU A 143 -18.27 1.28 -6.66
C LEU A 143 -19.56 1.82 -7.31
N PRO A 144 -20.51 0.99 -7.80
CA PRO A 144 -21.79 1.48 -8.31
C PRO A 144 -22.62 2.23 -7.27
N VAL A 145 -22.63 1.74 -6.03
CA VAL A 145 -23.32 2.38 -4.88
C VAL A 145 -22.73 3.78 -4.65
N GLN A 146 -21.41 3.91 -4.70
CA GLN A 146 -20.73 5.19 -4.53
C GLN A 146 -20.92 6.12 -5.74
N ILE A 147 -20.95 5.60 -6.96
CA ILE A 147 -21.25 6.38 -8.18
C ILE A 147 -22.67 6.98 -8.09
N TYR A 148 -23.64 6.22 -7.56
CA TYR A 148 -24.99 6.72 -7.29
C TYR A 148 -24.95 7.88 -6.28
N ALA A 149 -24.26 7.72 -5.15
CA ALA A 149 -24.13 8.76 -4.14
C ALA A 149 -23.55 10.08 -4.68
N VAL A 150 -22.47 10.01 -5.48
CA VAL A 150 -21.83 11.20 -6.08
C VAL A 150 -22.73 11.92 -7.08
N ARG A 151 -23.49 11.17 -7.88
CA ARG A 151 -24.40 11.78 -8.86
C ARG A 151 -25.51 12.57 -8.17
N THR A 152 -25.95 12.12 -7.00
CA THR A 152 -26.98 12.78 -6.20
C THR A 152 -26.47 14.05 -5.53
N GLN A 153 -25.36 14.00 -4.77
CA GLN A 153 -24.88 15.16 -3.98
C GLN A 153 -24.04 16.17 -4.79
N ARG A 154 -23.37 15.73 -5.87
CA ARG A 154 -22.41 16.52 -6.68
C ARG A 154 -21.30 17.26 -5.91
N HIS A 155 -20.98 16.82 -4.70
CA HIS A 155 -20.05 17.49 -3.79
C HIS A 155 -18.56 17.15 -4.07
N PRO A 156 -17.61 18.09 -3.93
CA PRO A 156 -16.20 17.86 -4.25
C PRO A 156 -15.53 16.76 -3.39
N VAL A 157 -15.88 16.64 -2.11
CA VAL A 157 -15.38 15.56 -1.21
C VAL A 157 -15.77 14.19 -1.74
N THR A 158 -17.02 14.03 -2.17
CA THR A 158 -17.49 12.72 -2.63
C THR A 158 -16.96 12.38 -4.02
N LYS A 159 -16.68 13.39 -4.87
CA LYS A 159 -15.88 13.20 -6.10
C LYS A 159 -14.46 12.72 -5.82
N LEU A 160 -13.78 13.32 -4.83
CA LEU A 160 -12.42 12.92 -4.45
C LEU A 160 -12.39 11.48 -3.92
N PHE A 161 -13.33 11.14 -3.03
CA PHE A 161 -13.49 9.78 -2.51
C PHE A 161 -13.80 8.75 -3.61
N THR A 162 -14.69 9.08 -4.55
CA THR A 162 -14.95 8.19 -5.68
C THR A 162 -13.73 8.04 -6.58
N SER A 163 -12.89 9.07 -6.69
CA SER A 163 -11.65 8.97 -7.48
C SER A 163 -10.68 7.96 -6.85
N SER A 164 -10.53 7.94 -5.52
CA SER A 164 -9.69 6.91 -4.87
C SER A 164 -10.30 5.52 -5.03
N LEU A 165 -11.62 5.40 -4.88
CA LEU A 165 -12.32 4.12 -5.05
C LEU A 165 -12.20 3.55 -6.47
N VAL A 166 -12.23 4.41 -7.50
CA VAL A 166 -12.02 4.00 -8.90
C VAL A 166 -10.58 3.53 -9.11
N LEU A 167 -9.59 4.23 -8.56
CA LEU A 167 -8.18 3.81 -8.63
C LEU A 167 -7.99 2.44 -7.97
N GLU A 168 -8.55 2.24 -6.78
CA GLU A 168 -8.54 0.95 -6.06
C GLU A 168 -9.14 -0.19 -6.89
N PHE A 169 -10.29 0.06 -7.51
CA PHE A 169 -10.97 -0.92 -8.34
C PHE A 169 -10.14 -1.32 -9.57
N ILE A 170 -9.51 -0.34 -10.24
CA ILE A 170 -8.64 -0.59 -11.40
C ILE A 170 -7.36 -1.33 -10.96
N ALA A 171 -6.77 -0.93 -9.84
CA ALA A 171 -5.60 -1.59 -9.25
C ALA A 171 -5.85 -3.08 -9.00
N LEU A 172 -6.96 -3.39 -8.31
CA LEU A 172 -7.36 -4.78 -8.05
C LEU A 172 -7.69 -5.54 -9.33
N CYS A 173 -8.33 -4.90 -10.32
CA CYS A 173 -8.59 -5.53 -11.61
C CYS A 173 -7.29 -5.95 -12.30
N PHE A 174 -6.27 -5.08 -12.31
CA PHE A 174 -4.95 -5.38 -12.86
C PHE A 174 -4.26 -6.53 -12.14
N ASN A 175 -4.31 -6.54 -10.81
CA ASN A 175 -3.74 -7.61 -9.99
C ASN A 175 -4.48 -8.95 -10.16
N VAL A 176 -5.81 -8.94 -10.30
CA VAL A 176 -6.59 -10.14 -10.64
C VAL A 176 -6.20 -10.69 -12.01
N VAL A 177 -6.13 -9.85 -13.05
CA VAL A 177 -5.76 -10.29 -14.40
C VAL A 177 -4.34 -10.85 -14.43
N HIS A 178 -3.41 -10.20 -13.74
CA HIS A 178 -2.05 -10.71 -13.55
C HIS A 178 -2.06 -12.08 -12.86
N ALA A 179 -2.76 -12.22 -11.72
CA ALA A 179 -2.80 -13.45 -10.94
C ALA A 179 -3.48 -14.61 -11.71
N VAL A 180 -4.54 -14.34 -12.48
CA VAL A 180 -5.17 -15.34 -13.35
C VAL A 180 -4.22 -15.79 -14.45
N LYS A 181 -3.49 -14.87 -15.08
CA LYS A 181 -2.49 -15.22 -16.09
C LYS A 181 -1.38 -16.06 -15.47
N TYR A 182 -0.84 -15.62 -14.34
CA TYR A 182 0.21 -16.30 -13.59
C TYR A 182 -0.21 -17.71 -13.17
N ALA A 183 -1.47 -17.90 -12.75
CA ALA A 183 -2.02 -19.22 -12.44
C ALA A 183 -1.98 -20.18 -13.65
N ALA A 184 -2.10 -19.65 -14.87
CA ALA A 184 -2.13 -20.44 -16.10
C ALA A 184 -0.73 -20.76 -16.66
N ASP A 185 0.23 -19.82 -16.55
CA ASP A 185 1.55 -19.95 -17.21
C ASP A 185 2.78 -19.85 -16.29
N GLY A 186 2.63 -19.41 -15.03
CA GLY A 186 3.73 -19.18 -14.10
C GLY A 186 4.55 -17.91 -14.33
N VAL A 187 4.18 -17.06 -15.30
CA VAL A 187 4.90 -15.82 -15.64
C VAL A 187 4.03 -14.59 -15.38
N GLY A 188 2.74 -14.65 -15.74
CA GLY A 188 1.82 -13.53 -15.59
C GLY A 188 2.19 -12.32 -16.46
N PHE A 189 1.62 -11.16 -16.12
CA PHE A 189 1.94 -9.88 -16.78
C PHE A 189 2.68 -8.96 -15.79
N ALA A 190 4.01 -8.96 -15.79
CA ALA A 190 4.81 -8.20 -14.83
C ALA A 190 4.48 -6.69 -14.86
N GLY A 191 4.37 -6.08 -16.04
CA GLY A 191 4.02 -4.67 -16.18
C GLY A 191 2.63 -4.33 -15.64
N LEU A 192 1.68 -5.26 -15.72
CA LEU A 192 0.32 -5.08 -15.20
C LEU A 192 0.29 -5.15 -13.66
N ALA A 193 1.08 -6.03 -13.06
CA ALA A 193 1.25 -6.09 -11.61
C ALA A 193 1.85 -4.78 -11.06
N VAL A 194 2.94 -4.29 -11.69
CA VAL A 194 3.57 -3.02 -11.29
C VAL A 194 2.58 -1.85 -11.43
N ALA A 195 1.83 -1.80 -12.53
CA ALA A 195 0.80 -0.77 -12.70
C ALA A 195 -0.33 -0.89 -11.65
N GLY A 196 -0.74 -2.11 -11.30
CA GLY A 196 -1.72 -2.38 -10.25
C GLY A 196 -1.25 -1.86 -8.89
N ASP A 197 -0.02 -2.19 -8.50
CA ASP A 197 0.56 -1.75 -7.22
C ASP A 197 0.73 -0.23 -7.15
N ILE A 198 1.17 0.42 -8.23
CA ILE A 198 1.28 1.89 -8.28
C ILE A 198 -0.12 2.54 -8.14
N LEU A 199 -1.14 2.00 -8.80
CA LEU A 199 -2.52 2.51 -8.69
C LEU A 199 -3.10 2.31 -7.28
N ASP A 200 -2.78 1.20 -6.61
CA ASP A 200 -3.13 0.95 -5.21
C ASP A 200 -2.47 1.98 -4.27
N ILE A 201 -1.17 2.24 -4.45
CA ILE A 201 -0.46 3.30 -3.71
C ILE A 201 -1.11 4.68 -3.95
N MET A 202 -1.45 5.00 -5.21
CA MET A 202 -2.14 6.24 -5.54
C MET A 202 -3.54 6.33 -4.90
N SER A 203 -4.30 5.23 -4.90
CA SER A 203 -5.60 5.12 -4.24
C SER A 203 -5.50 5.45 -2.74
N ARG A 204 -4.59 4.78 -2.02
CA ARG A 204 -4.40 4.95 -0.57
C ARG A 204 -3.89 6.34 -0.20
N THR A 205 -2.97 6.90 -1.00
CA THR A 205 -2.48 8.27 -0.78
C THR A 205 -3.58 9.31 -1.02
N LEU A 206 -4.42 9.13 -2.04
CA LEU A 206 -5.58 10.00 -2.29
C LEU A 206 -6.64 9.88 -1.18
N PHE A 207 -6.87 8.66 -0.67
CA PHE A 207 -7.73 8.45 0.49
C PHE A 207 -7.18 9.15 1.73
N MET A 208 -5.86 9.08 1.97
CA MET A 208 -5.22 9.80 3.07
C MET A 208 -5.35 11.33 2.93
N LEU A 209 -5.22 11.86 1.72
CA LEU A 209 -5.49 13.28 1.43
C LEU A 209 -6.93 13.65 1.79
N LEU A 210 -7.91 12.83 1.39
CA LEU A 210 -9.32 13.04 1.76
C LEU A 210 -9.49 13.10 3.28
N LEU A 211 -8.85 12.19 4.05
CA LEU A 211 -8.91 12.21 5.52
C LEU A 211 -8.37 13.50 6.11
N LEU A 212 -7.22 13.98 5.62
CA LEU A 212 -6.61 15.24 6.08
C LEU A 212 -7.47 16.46 5.75
N LEU A 213 -8.07 16.50 4.56
CA LEU A 213 -8.96 17.59 4.15
C LEU A 213 -10.21 17.64 5.05
N LEU A 214 -10.82 16.48 5.31
CA LEU A 214 -11.98 16.38 6.22
C LEU A 214 -11.61 16.75 7.66
N ALA A 215 -10.44 16.32 8.16
CA ALA A 215 -9.97 16.69 9.50
C ALA A 215 -9.75 18.19 9.67
N LYS A 216 -9.30 18.88 8.61
CA LYS A 216 -9.20 20.36 8.55
C LYS A 216 -10.55 21.07 8.42
N GLY A 217 -11.64 20.32 8.28
CA GLY A 217 -12.99 20.87 8.10
C GLY A 217 -13.30 21.32 6.68
N TRP A 218 -12.49 20.94 5.69
CA TRP A 218 -12.77 21.26 4.29
C TRP A 218 -14.11 20.68 3.87
N ALA A 219 -14.99 21.55 3.38
CA ALA A 219 -16.34 21.25 2.94
C ALA A 219 -17.31 20.72 4.03
N VAL A 220 -16.89 20.70 5.30
CA VAL A 220 -17.73 20.43 6.48
C VAL A 220 -17.99 21.72 7.26
N THR A 221 -16.93 22.49 7.53
CA THR A 221 -16.97 23.72 8.34
C THR A 221 -16.53 24.95 7.55
N ARG A 222 -15.74 24.77 6.47
CA ARG A 222 -15.25 25.86 5.62
C ARG A 222 -15.29 25.48 4.14
N LEU A 223 -15.78 26.39 3.28
CA LEU A 223 -15.75 26.24 1.81
C LEU A 223 -14.34 26.50 1.25
N GLU A 224 -13.56 27.37 1.90
CA GLU A 224 -12.19 27.70 1.51
C GLU A 224 -11.16 27.27 2.57
N LEU A 225 -10.09 26.61 2.09
CA LEU A 225 -8.96 26.19 2.91
C LEU A 225 -7.90 27.30 2.89
N THR A 226 -7.51 27.81 4.06
CA THR A 226 -6.54 28.90 4.19
C THR A 226 -5.14 28.53 3.66
N TYR A 227 -4.83 27.24 3.48
CA TYR A 227 -3.54 26.74 2.97
C TYR A 227 -3.68 25.51 2.05
N LYS A 228 -4.52 25.58 0.99
CA LYS A 228 -4.64 24.53 -0.04
C LYS A 228 -3.29 24.01 -0.56
N PRO A 229 -2.35 24.86 -1.04
CA PRO A 229 -1.14 24.36 -1.70
C PRO A 229 -0.23 23.57 -0.76
N LEU A 230 -0.25 23.85 0.54
CA LEU A 230 0.56 23.13 1.52
C LEU A 230 0.09 21.67 1.65
N VAL A 231 -1.21 21.44 1.85
CA VAL A 231 -1.77 20.09 2.02
C VAL A 231 -1.55 19.24 0.75
N PHE A 232 -1.83 19.81 -0.42
CA PHE A 232 -1.57 19.13 -1.69
C PHE A 232 -0.08 18.92 -1.94
N GLY A 233 0.79 19.87 -1.56
CA GLY A 233 2.24 19.74 -1.67
C GLY A 233 2.79 18.60 -0.81
N VAL A 234 2.37 18.52 0.47
CA VAL A 234 2.76 17.42 1.36
C VAL A 234 2.25 16.08 0.82
N TRP A 235 0.99 16.01 0.38
CA TRP A 235 0.44 14.80 -0.21
C TRP A 235 1.23 14.36 -1.46
N MET A 236 1.59 15.29 -2.34
CA MET A 236 2.37 14.99 -3.54
C MET A 236 3.75 14.45 -3.18
N VAL A 237 4.46 15.09 -2.24
CA VAL A 237 5.77 14.63 -1.75
C VAL A 237 5.64 13.25 -1.12
N TYR A 238 4.64 13.03 -0.27
CA TYR A 238 4.36 11.74 0.36
C TYR A 238 4.11 10.64 -0.69
N GLY A 239 3.29 10.92 -1.70
CA GLY A 239 3.03 10.00 -2.81
C GLY A 239 4.28 9.66 -3.63
N ILE A 240 5.10 10.67 -3.95
CA ILE A 240 6.37 10.48 -4.67
C ILE A 240 7.33 9.61 -3.86
N VAL A 241 7.49 9.90 -2.56
CA VAL A 241 8.34 9.10 -1.67
C VAL A 241 7.84 7.65 -1.63
N HIS A 242 6.54 7.41 -1.51
CA HIS A 242 6.00 6.05 -1.54
C HIS A 242 6.29 5.30 -2.85
N ILE A 243 6.11 5.95 -4.00
CA ILE A 243 6.42 5.34 -5.30
C ILE A 243 7.92 5.06 -5.42
N LEU A 244 8.79 5.98 -4.99
CA LEU A 244 10.24 5.77 -5.00
C LEU A 244 10.67 4.61 -4.10
N LEU A 245 10.09 4.49 -2.89
CA LEU A 245 10.40 3.39 -1.98
C LEU A 245 9.89 2.04 -2.52
N TYR A 246 8.73 2.01 -3.20
CA TYR A 246 8.24 0.83 -3.90
C TYR A 246 9.19 0.40 -5.04
N VAL A 247 9.66 1.36 -5.85
CA VAL A 247 10.62 1.08 -6.93
C VAL A 247 11.95 0.59 -6.37
N TRP A 248 12.46 1.22 -5.30
CA TRP A 248 13.66 0.78 -4.60
C TRP A 248 13.51 -0.65 -4.09
N ASN A 249 12.40 -0.96 -3.41
CA ASN A 249 12.14 -2.30 -2.90
C ASN A 249 12.08 -3.35 -4.01
N THR A 250 11.55 -2.98 -5.19
CA THR A 250 11.46 -3.88 -6.33
C THR A 250 12.79 -4.09 -7.06
N THR A 251 13.75 -3.16 -6.93
CA THR A 251 15.00 -3.16 -7.70
C THR A 251 16.23 -3.59 -6.89
N GLU A 252 16.28 -3.27 -5.60
CA GLU A 252 17.45 -3.49 -4.74
C GLU A 252 17.28 -4.67 -3.78
N VAL A 253 16.05 -5.11 -3.49
CA VAL A 253 15.84 -6.29 -2.63
C VAL A 253 15.89 -7.53 -3.50
N ASP A 254 16.96 -8.30 -3.35
CA ASP A 254 17.14 -9.57 -4.04
C ASP A 254 16.02 -10.55 -3.65
N ILE A 255 15.42 -11.20 -4.65
CA ILE A 255 14.32 -12.18 -4.49
C ILE A 255 14.74 -13.37 -3.59
N ILE A 256 16.04 -13.57 -3.39
CA ILE A 256 16.63 -14.65 -2.60
C ILE A 256 16.65 -14.32 -1.10
N GLU A 257 16.72 -13.03 -0.74
CA GLU A 257 16.64 -12.60 0.65
C GLU A 257 15.16 -12.42 1.02
N GLU A 258 14.64 -13.36 1.82
CA GLU A 258 13.27 -13.33 2.37
C GLU A 258 13.10 -12.24 3.45
N ILE A 259 13.48 -11.02 3.13
CA ILE A 259 13.35 -9.86 3.99
C ILE A 259 12.10 -9.12 3.58
N ASP A 260 11.14 -8.98 4.50
CA ASP A 260 9.95 -8.20 4.21
C ASP A 260 10.25 -6.72 4.08
N GLU A 261 9.39 -6.04 3.32
CA GLU A 261 9.40 -4.59 3.15
C GLU A 261 9.52 -3.86 4.50
N TYR A 262 8.85 -4.33 5.56
CA TYR A 262 8.86 -3.71 6.89
C TYR A 262 10.08 -4.06 7.76
N GLN A 263 10.94 -4.98 7.32
CA GLN A 263 12.22 -5.27 7.97
C GLN A 263 13.35 -4.40 7.41
N THR A 264 13.15 -3.82 6.22
CA THR A 264 14.11 -2.94 5.57
C THR A 264 13.98 -1.49 6.04
N TRP A 265 15.03 -0.68 5.84
CA TRP A 265 15.01 0.73 6.22
C TRP A 265 13.88 1.55 5.54
N PRO A 266 13.50 1.33 4.26
CA PRO A 266 12.37 2.00 3.63
C PRO A 266 11.04 1.72 4.33
N GLY A 267 10.81 0.47 4.77
CA GLY A 267 9.59 0.12 5.48
C GLY A 267 9.44 0.90 6.77
N TRP A 268 10.53 1.07 7.54
CA TRP A 268 10.54 1.91 8.74
C TRP A 268 10.34 3.39 8.41
N LEU A 269 10.87 3.88 7.28
CA LEU A 269 10.62 5.24 6.82
C LEU A 269 9.13 5.44 6.47
N MET A 270 8.52 4.53 5.70
CA MET A 270 7.08 4.57 5.37
C MET A 270 6.21 4.54 6.62
N LEU A 271 6.57 3.70 7.58
CA LEU A 271 5.89 3.63 8.85
C LEU A 271 5.99 4.94 9.63
N SER A 272 7.18 5.53 9.71
CA SER A 272 7.43 6.79 10.39
C SER A 272 6.66 7.95 9.75
N LEU A 273 6.62 8.01 8.42
CA LEU A 273 5.84 9.00 7.67
C LEU A 273 4.33 8.86 7.95
N ARG A 274 3.81 7.62 8.00
CA ARG A 274 2.41 7.35 8.33
C ARG A 274 2.06 7.80 9.75
N VAL A 275 2.94 7.56 10.72
CA VAL A 275 2.77 8.05 12.10
C VAL A 275 2.80 9.58 12.16
N ALA A 276 3.71 10.24 11.43
CA ALA A 276 3.76 11.70 11.36
C ALA A 276 2.47 12.31 10.78
N ILE A 277 1.94 11.74 9.69
CA ILE A 277 0.66 12.17 9.10
C ILE A 277 -0.50 11.88 10.05
N MET A 278 -0.50 10.75 10.75
CA MET A 278 -1.50 10.44 11.76
C MET A 278 -1.49 11.47 12.90
N THR A 279 -0.32 11.84 13.42
CA THR A 279 -0.20 12.89 14.44
C THR A 279 -0.75 14.21 13.93
N TRP A 280 -0.42 14.58 12.70
CA TRP A 280 -0.97 15.79 12.08
C TRP A 280 -2.50 15.70 11.94
N PHE A 281 -3.03 14.59 11.43
CA PHE A 281 -4.47 14.34 11.31
C PHE A 281 -5.19 14.55 12.66
N VAL A 282 -4.66 13.98 13.75
CA VAL A 282 -5.26 14.12 15.09
C VAL A 282 -5.22 15.56 15.58
N LEU A 283 -4.13 16.29 15.35
CA LEU A 283 -4.02 17.69 15.73
C LEU A 283 -5.03 18.58 15.01
N GLU A 284 -5.19 18.38 13.69
CA GLU A 284 -6.18 19.12 12.88
C GLU A 284 -7.60 18.75 13.26
N LEU A 285 -7.88 17.45 13.45
CA LEU A 285 -9.20 17.00 13.89
C LEU A 285 -9.56 17.59 15.25
N ARG A 286 -8.63 17.57 16.21
CA ARG A 286 -8.82 18.21 17.53
C ARG A 286 -9.09 19.69 17.39
N ASN A 287 -8.32 20.39 16.55
CA ASN A 287 -8.50 21.82 16.32
C ASN A 287 -9.91 22.11 15.77
N THR A 288 -10.33 21.36 14.74
CA THR A 288 -11.67 21.49 14.14
C THR A 288 -12.78 21.18 15.15
N MET A 289 -12.64 20.14 15.96
CA MET A 289 -13.62 19.80 17.01
C MET A 289 -13.72 20.86 18.11
N MET A 290 -12.62 21.57 18.43
CA MET A 290 -12.64 22.65 19.45
C MET A 290 -13.37 23.90 18.98
N TYR A 291 -13.40 24.18 17.66
CA TYR A 291 -14.10 25.33 17.11
C TYR A 291 -15.58 25.04 16.80
N GLU A 292 -15.94 23.79 16.52
CA GLU A 292 -17.29 23.40 16.15
C GLU A 292 -18.19 23.23 17.39
N HIS A 293 -19.20 24.08 17.52
CA HIS A 293 -20.14 24.05 18.64
C HIS A 293 -21.42 23.25 18.33
N ASN A 294 -21.60 22.80 17.09
CA ASN A 294 -22.78 22.05 16.65
C ASN A 294 -22.65 20.55 16.98
N MET A 295 -23.47 20.08 17.92
CA MET A 295 -23.44 18.70 18.44
C MET A 295 -23.55 17.60 17.35
N PRO A 296 -24.48 17.68 16.38
CA PRO A 296 -24.52 16.78 15.21
C PRO A 296 -23.20 16.69 14.43
N LYS A 297 -22.59 17.83 14.09
CA LYS A 297 -21.31 17.86 13.34
C LYS A 297 -20.16 17.31 14.16
N LEU A 298 -20.15 17.59 15.46
CA LEU A 298 -19.17 17.06 16.39
C LEU A 298 -19.25 15.52 16.50
N ASN A 299 -20.46 14.96 16.61
CA ASN A 299 -20.66 13.51 16.64
C ASN A 299 -20.20 12.85 15.33
N PHE A 300 -20.47 13.49 14.19
CA PHE A 300 -19.93 13.04 12.90
C PHE A 300 -18.40 13.03 12.89
N LEU A 301 -17.75 14.13 13.29
CA LEU A 301 -16.29 14.25 13.36
C LEU A 301 -15.66 13.23 14.31
N LEU A 302 -16.33 12.92 15.43
CA LEU A 302 -15.88 11.93 16.39
C LEU A 302 -15.88 10.52 15.78
N HIS A 303 -16.97 10.11 15.13
CA HIS A 303 -17.06 8.80 14.48
C HIS A 303 -16.10 8.70 13.29
N PHE A 304 -15.99 9.76 12.49
CA PHE A 304 -15.03 9.88 11.41
C PHE A 304 -13.58 9.75 11.92
N GLY A 305 -13.25 10.48 12.98
CA GLY A 305 -11.94 10.45 13.63
C GLY A 305 -11.59 9.06 14.16
N ALA A 306 -12.51 8.44 14.90
CA ALA A 306 -12.32 7.10 15.44
C ALA A 306 -12.08 6.06 14.34
N SER A 307 -12.89 6.05 13.29
CA SER A 307 -12.71 5.12 12.16
C SER A 307 -11.38 5.36 11.42
N SER A 308 -11.03 6.62 11.19
CA SER A 308 -9.80 6.98 10.47
C SER A 308 -8.55 6.64 11.28
N LEU A 309 -8.60 6.80 12.61
CA LEU A 309 -7.51 6.41 13.51
C LEU A 309 -7.23 4.91 13.47
N VAL A 310 -8.27 4.07 13.44
CA VAL A 310 -8.11 2.62 13.25
C VAL A 310 -7.39 2.33 11.94
N TRP A 311 -7.75 3.04 10.86
CA TRP A 311 -7.09 2.91 9.56
C TRP A 311 -5.62 3.39 9.59
N PHE A 312 -5.27 4.44 10.34
CA PHE A 312 -3.87 4.85 10.46
C PHE A 312 -3.02 3.85 11.25
N VAL A 313 -3.57 3.34 12.35
CA VAL A 313 -2.86 2.55 13.36
C VAL A 313 -2.66 1.09 12.95
N TYR A 314 -3.52 0.51 12.09
CA TYR A 314 -3.39 -0.91 11.73
C TYR A 314 -2.02 -1.24 11.13
N LEU A 315 -1.47 -0.37 10.27
CA LEU A 315 -0.23 -0.68 9.56
C LEU A 315 0.98 -0.79 10.52
N PRO A 316 1.22 0.18 11.44
CA PRO A 316 2.20 0.01 12.51
C PRO A 316 2.06 -1.28 13.31
N ILE A 317 0.83 -1.63 13.70
CA ILE A 317 0.57 -2.82 14.51
C ILE A 317 0.92 -4.08 13.72
N ILE A 318 0.50 -4.17 12.46
CA ILE A 318 0.79 -5.31 11.60
C ILE A 318 2.29 -5.43 11.33
N ALA A 319 2.99 -4.32 11.09
CA ALA A 319 4.44 -4.34 10.88
C ALA A 319 5.16 -5.00 12.08
N LEU A 320 4.76 -4.67 13.31
CA LEU A 320 5.31 -5.29 14.53
C LEU A 320 4.92 -6.77 14.68
N ILE A 321 3.67 -7.12 14.39
CA ILE A 321 3.20 -8.52 14.44
C ILE A 321 3.90 -9.36 13.38
N ALA A 322 4.09 -8.81 12.18
CA ALA A 322 4.73 -9.48 11.06
C ALA A 322 6.11 -9.97 11.46
N LEU A 323 6.89 -9.21 12.26
CA LEU A 323 8.22 -9.61 12.74
C LEU A 323 8.25 -11.00 13.41
N GLN A 324 7.15 -11.47 13.97
CA GLN A 324 7.04 -12.77 14.64
C GLN A 324 6.50 -13.89 13.74
N ILE A 325 5.98 -13.55 12.56
CA ILE A 325 5.42 -14.51 11.60
C ILE A 325 6.53 -15.02 10.69
N SER A 326 6.55 -16.33 10.44
CA SER A 326 7.50 -16.96 9.51
C SER A 326 7.31 -16.43 8.08
N PRO A 327 8.40 -16.27 7.28
CA PRO A 327 8.32 -15.76 5.90
C PRO A 327 7.28 -16.47 5.02
N LEU A 328 7.13 -17.79 5.18
CA LEU A 328 6.17 -18.63 4.46
C LEU A 328 4.71 -18.15 4.51
N TRP A 329 4.31 -17.49 5.60
CA TRP A 329 2.93 -17.05 5.83
C TRP A 329 2.79 -15.53 5.85
N ARG A 330 3.91 -14.83 6.06
CA ARG A 330 3.93 -13.40 6.34
C ARG A 330 3.37 -12.58 5.18
N PHE A 331 3.75 -12.89 3.94
CA PHE A 331 3.24 -12.19 2.76
C PHE A 331 1.70 -12.20 2.70
N LYS A 332 1.08 -13.39 2.78
CA LYS A 332 -0.39 -13.53 2.73
C LYS A 332 -1.08 -12.84 3.89
N PHE A 333 -0.48 -12.92 5.09
CA PHE A 333 -1.01 -12.30 6.29
C PHE A 333 -1.06 -10.78 6.14
N ILE A 334 0.05 -10.16 5.74
CA ILE A 334 0.13 -8.72 5.51
C ILE A 334 -0.85 -8.30 4.41
N LEU A 335 -0.83 -9.00 3.27
CA LEU A 335 -1.71 -8.72 2.13
C LEU A 335 -3.19 -8.76 2.54
N GLY A 336 -3.59 -9.84 3.23
CA GLY A 336 -4.98 -10.02 3.62
C GLY A 336 -5.49 -8.99 4.61
N ILE A 337 -4.68 -8.65 5.62
CA ILE A 337 -5.13 -7.63 6.59
C ILE A 337 -5.12 -6.25 5.95
N THR A 338 -4.14 -5.93 5.10
CA THR A 338 -4.07 -4.64 4.42
C THR A 338 -5.33 -4.40 3.57
N TYR A 339 -5.65 -5.33 2.67
CA TYR A 339 -6.90 -5.21 1.89
C TYR A 339 -8.16 -5.25 2.74
N SER A 340 -8.18 -6.00 3.85
CA SER A 340 -9.33 -5.99 4.77
C SER A 340 -9.53 -4.62 5.43
N ALA A 341 -8.44 -4.03 5.95
CA ALA A 341 -8.47 -2.75 6.62
C ALA A 341 -8.82 -1.61 5.67
N ASP A 342 -8.26 -1.63 4.45
CA ASP A 342 -8.55 -0.64 3.41
C ASP A 342 -10.01 -0.78 2.95
N CYS A 343 -10.45 -1.99 2.62
CA CYS A 343 -11.84 -2.24 2.22
C CYS A 343 -12.83 -1.80 3.31
N MET A 344 -12.54 -2.09 4.58
CA MET A 344 -13.35 -1.63 5.71
C MET A 344 -13.38 -0.10 5.81
N ALA A 345 -12.25 0.58 5.63
CA ALA A 345 -12.20 2.04 5.63
C ALA A 345 -13.00 2.66 4.48
N PHE A 346 -12.94 2.08 3.28
CA PHE A 346 -13.78 2.49 2.15
C PHE A 346 -15.27 2.28 2.44
N PHE A 347 -15.68 1.14 3.02
CA PHE A 347 -17.07 0.91 3.41
C PHE A 347 -17.56 1.91 4.45
N VAL A 348 -16.78 2.16 5.50
CA VAL A 348 -17.15 3.13 6.55
C VAL A 348 -17.21 4.54 5.98
N MET A 349 -16.27 4.93 5.12
CA MET A 349 -16.29 6.24 4.48
C MET A 349 -17.50 6.40 3.54
N ALA A 350 -17.83 5.38 2.74
CA ALA A 350 -19.02 5.39 1.89
C ALA A 350 -20.31 5.54 2.71
N HIS A 351 -20.39 4.88 3.87
CA HIS A 351 -21.51 5.03 4.79
C HIS A 351 -21.56 6.42 5.45
N LEU A 352 -20.43 6.98 5.87
CA LEU A 352 -20.35 8.32 6.47
C LEU A 352 -20.71 9.42 5.47
N LEU A 353 -20.30 9.28 4.21
CA LEU A 353 -20.54 10.23 3.13
C LEU A 353 -21.84 9.95 2.36
N TRP A 354 -22.73 9.09 2.87
CA TRP A 354 -23.99 8.74 2.19
C TRP A 354 -24.96 9.95 2.10
N PRO A 355 -25.70 10.15 0.98
CA PRO A 355 -26.56 11.34 0.74
C PRO A 355 -27.46 11.73 1.90
N THR A 356 -28.21 10.78 2.46
CA THR A 356 -29.19 11.10 3.52
C THR A 356 -28.56 11.60 4.81
N ARG A 357 -27.27 11.32 5.04
CA ARG A 357 -26.51 11.78 6.22
C ARG A 357 -25.69 13.01 5.89
N SER A 358 -24.98 12.99 4.77
CA SER A 358 -24.05 14.04 4.39
C SER A 358 -24.71 15.42 4.29
N GLU A 359 -25.98 15.49 3.87
CA GLU A 359 -26.71 16.76 3.75
C GLU A 359 -26.84 17.50 5.09
N GLN A 360 -26.76 16.77 6.22
CA GLN A 360 -26.84 17.35 7.56
C GLN A 360 -25.49 17.90 8.05
N TYR A 361 -24.38 17.44 7.48
CA TYR A 361 -23.03 17.70 7.99
C TYR A 361 -22.15 18.48 7.01
N LEU A 362 -22.36 18.31 5.70
CA LEU A 362 -21.61 19.00 4.64
C LEU A 362 -22.32 20.28 4.24
N LEU A 363 -21.52 21.31 3.97
CA LEU A 363 -22.04 22.55 3.38
C LEU A 363 -22.29 22.30 1.89
N LEU A 364 -23.55 22.05 1.53
CA LEU A 364 -23.96 21.93 0.14
C LEU A 364 -24.01 23.34 -0.45
N THR A 365 -23.20 23.63 -1.47
CA THR A 365 -23.37 24.83 -2.27
C THR A 365 -24.73 24.72 -2.98
N PRO A 366 -25.65 25.69 -2.83
CA PRO A 366 -26.86 25.74 -3.66
C PRO A 366 -26.44 25.79 -5.12
N SER A 367 -27.20 25.15 -6.00
CA SER A 367 -26.89 25.07 -7.44
C SER A 367 -27.01 26.41 -8.20
N ASP A 368 -27.16 27.53 -7.48
CA ASP A 368 -27.37 28.85 -8.04
C ASP A 368 -26.40 29.82 -7.36
N ASP A 369 -25.25 30.07 -8.01
CA ASP A 369 -24.11 30.86 -7.51
C ASP A 369 -24.44 32.35 -7.22
N THR A 370 -25.71 32.75 -7.31
CA THR A 370 -26.19 34.12 -7.07
C THR A 370 -27.07 34.25 -5.82
N ALA A 371 -27.80 33.20 -5.41
CA ALA A 371 -28.78 33.31 -4.32
C ALA A 371 -28.15 33.20 -2.91
N GLY A 372 -27.06 32.43 -2.78
CA GLY A 372 -26.41 32.24 -1.47
C GLY A 372 -25.58 33.43 -0.99
N ILE A 373 -25.15 34.30 -1.90
CA ILE A 373 -24.38 35.51 -1.57
C ILE A 373 -25.34 36.60 -1.05
N GLU A 374 -26.53 36.73 -1.64
CA GLU A 374 -27.58 37.64 -1.16
C GLU A 374 -28.09 37.25 0.24
N GLU A 375 -28.31 35.97 0.54
CA GLU A 375 -28.73 35.56 1.88
C GLU A 375 -27.66 35.78 2.96
N LEU A 376 -26.37 35.62 2.63
CA LEU A 376 -25.26 35.86 3.55
C LEU A 376 -25.04 37.36 3.82
N ASP A 377 -25.22 38.21 2.81
CA ASP A 377 -25.16 39.66 2.97
C ASP A 377 -26.39 40.18 3.75
N GLU A 378 -27.60 39.64 3.50
CA GLU A 378 -28.81 39.99 4.25
C GLU A 378 -28.77 39.53 5.72
N PHE A 379 -28.10 38.39 6.00
CA PHE A 379 -27.86 37.96 7.38
C PHE A 379 -26.82 38.85 8.09
N ASN A 380 -25.85 39.41 7.36
CA ASN A 380 -24.84 40.31 7.91
C ASN A 380 -25.39 41.75 8.14
N GLU A 381 -26.43 42.15 7.40
CA GLU A 381 -27.17 43.41 7.60
C GLU A 381 -28.28 43.33 8.65
N SER A 382 -28.57 42.13 9.15
CA SER A 382 -29.62 41.94 10.14
C SER A 382 -29.26 42.62 11.49
N PRO A 383 -30.24 43.23 12.18
CA PRO A 383 -30.00 44.16 13.29
C PRO A 383 -29.38 43.53 14.57
N HIS A 384 -29.12 42.23 14.56
CA HIS A 384 -28.51 41.52 15.69
C HIS A 384 -26.98 41.41 15.61
N VAL A 385 -26.36 41.85 14.51
CA VAL A 385 -24.89 41.84 14.33
C VAL A 385 -24.25 43.22 14.60
N VAL A 386 -25.05 44.27 14.80
CA VAL A 386 -24.54 45.65 15.01
C VAL A 386 -24.20 45.94 16.46
N HIS A 387 -23.37 45.13 17.13
CA HIS A 387 -22.73 45.54 18.39
C HIS A 387 -21.43 44.75 18.64
N SER A 388 -20.35 45.12 17.94
CA SER A 388 -19.00 44.79 18.44
C SER A 388 -17.93 45.85 18.15
N ASP A 389 -18.17 46.83 17.26
CA ASP A 389 -17.11 47.77 16.85
C ASP A 389 -17.26 49.20 17.40
N THR A 390 -18.04 49.39 18.48
CA THR A 390 -18.26 50.74 19.07
C THR A 390 -17.90 50.84 20.56
N VAL A 391 -16.80 50.21 21.00
CA VAL A 391 -16.35 50.30 22.41
C VAL A 391 -14.89 50.79 22.57
N ALA A 392 -14.24 51.30 21.52
CA ALA A 392 -12.90 51.87 21.66
C ALA A 392 -12.76 53.27 21.04
N LEU A 393 -13.73 54.17 21.17
CA LEU A 393 -13.48 55.60 20.94
C LEU A 393 -14.51 56.57 21.55
N THR A 394 -15.02 56.31 22.76
CA THR A 394 -15.85 57.29 23.51
C THR A 394 -15.71 57.10 25.02
N THR A 395 -14.50 57.28 25.56
CA THR A 395 -14.27 57.43 27.02
C THR A 395 -13.13 58.41 27.29
N ALA A 396 -13.35 59.67 26.91
CA ALA A 396 -12.74 60.91 27.39
C ALA A 396 -13.39 62.03 26.53
N GLU A 397 -14.26 62.93 26.97
CA GLU A 397 -14.43 63.61 28.25
C GLU A 397 -15.92 63.98 28.48
N SER A 398 -16.29 64.01 29.77
CA SER A 398 -17.48 64.56 30.44
C SER A 398 -17.92 65.95 29.94
N ILE A 399 -19.21 66.22 29.68
CA ILE A 399 -20.27 66.67 30.62
C ILE A 399 -19.82 67.77 31.62
N ASN A 400 -20.28 69.01 31.39
CA ASN A 400 -20.94 69.98 32.30
C ASN A 400 -21.09 71.32 31.54
N ALA A 401 -22.29 71.79 31.19
CA ALA A 401 -23.22 72.60 31.98
C ALA A 401 -22.64 73.96 32.40
N ASP A 402 -23.10 75.06 31.77
CA ASP A 402 -23.79 76.19 32.43
C ASP A 402 -24.06 77.36 31.47
N ASP A 403 -25.26 77.92 31.59
CA ASP A 403 -25.77 79.16 31.00
C ASP A 403 -25.35 80.40 31.85
N GLU A 404 -25.50 81.59 31.23
CA GLU A 404 -25.56 82.96 31.79
C GLU A 404 -24.32 83.90 31.77
N GLU A 405 -24.51 84.97 30.98
CA GLU A 405 -24.32 86.41 31.28
C GLU A 405 -22.93 87.12 31.37
N VAL A 406 -22.82 88.13 30.47
CA VAL A 406 -22.44 89.54 30.71
C VAL A 406 -20.95 89.93 30.92
N ILE A 407 -20.45 90.65 29.90
CA ILE A 407 -19.68 91.93 29.89
C ILE A 407 -18.80 92.30 31.12
N PHE A 408 -17.47 92.44 30.93
CA PHE A 408 -16.65 93.70 31.02
C PHE A 408 -15.13 93.42 31.16
N THR A 409 -14.35 94.02 30.25
CA THR A 409 -13.00 94.63 30.39
C THR A 409 -11.76 93.87 30.93
N ARG A 410 -10.72 93.89 30.08
CA ARG A 410 -9.27 94.16 30.33
C ARG A 410 -8.95 94.89 31.66
N PRO A 411 -7.73 94.81 32.25
CA PRO A 411 -6.45 94.81 31.50
C PRO A 411 -5.20 94.10 32.12
N HIS A 412 -4.17 94.01 31.27
CA HIS A 412 -2.74 94.27 31.51
C HIS A 412 -1.78 93.31 32.27
N LYS A 413 -0.63 93.13 31.57
CA LYS A 413 0.77 92.99 32.03
C LYS A 413 1.15 91.65 32.69
N ASN A 414 2.32 91.07 32.46
CA ASN A 414 3.56 91.53 31.82
C ASN A 414 4.49 90.32 31.64
N GLY A 415 5.30 90.32 30.57
CA GLY A 415 6.63 89.67 30.48
C GLY A 415 6.64 88.13 30.54
N THR A 416 7.56 87.39 29.95
CA THR A 416 8.87 87.62 29.32
C THR A 416 9.19 86.28 28.62
N VAL A 417 9.38 86.25 27.30
CA VAL A 417 10.69 86.25 26.61
C VAL A 417 11.41 84.89 26.66
N PHE A 418 11.45 84.26 25.47
CA PHE A 418 12.53 83.54 24.76
C PHE A 418 13.29 82.42 25.51
N SER A 419 13.71 81.33 24.86
CA SER A 419 13.98 81.10 23.43
C SER A 419 13.73 79.65 23.04
#